data_AF-A0A7C2YSK5-F1
#
_entry.id   AF-A0A7C2YSK5-F1
#
_cell.length_a   1.000
_cell.length_b   1.000
_cell.length_c   1.000
_cell.angle_alpha   90.00
_cell.angle_beta   90.00
_cell.angle_gamma   90.00
#
_symmetry.space_group_name_H-M   'P 1'
#
loop_
_entity.id
_entity.type
_entity.pdbx_description
1 polymer ?
#
loop_
_entity_poly.entity_id
_entity_poly.type
_entity_poly.pdbx_seq_one_letter_code
_entity_poly.pdbx_strand_id
1 'polypeptide(L)'
;MRRTRSSSSRRSDGWLWAALAVIVGLHLLALPQAFHDSPIRADSDTAVMLDAVQQHGALRWLVGDWLLENGFYRPISSVSIALDYALNGESGWGFRLTNWLLMILTALGAWALVRAYARLVGSPHAEWLALGVGVALSLQQIGLTSIVSKWSAWWFVGAVVGIVASRKVLSRSFRFPPPREGNQLGTVPPAGRGNLKEGVQVILAIGALFWGFDRLLATEYTRLITWVPSRTALLGAMFGVWAMYALLRGATERRWGWLALGGVLYLLALGSYEQPIMLVALVGALAFWRRRDWGGWGARAFAVGAACAVLVFALRFALLPAEPTAYQRQQLRSSLSGPVSTYLTELLPPVGQWQYWRAIGAQLEVLLVDKTGWDHLVGTLLYLGVLAAVWRWRGLLGGAWLWHALAFLPMAFLHFFEHYMYLPQLGKTLFDVGLIAWGAQRLGVELERLILLLKETRVYAQADTGR
;
A
#
# COMPACT_ATOMS: atom_id res chain seq x y z
N MET A 1 -5.56 -28.26 -34.17
CA MET A 1 -4.79 -28.44 -32.92
C MET A 1 -5.52 -27.79 -31.75
N ARG A 2 -6.15 -28.57 -30.85
CA ARG A 2 -6.74 -28.05 -29.60
C ARG A 2 -5.62 -27.87 -28.57
N ARG A 3 -5.23 -26.63 -28.25
CA ARG A 3 -4.36 -26.34 -27.09
C ARG A 3 -5.12 -26.74 -25.83
N THR A 4 -4.76 -27.88 -25.24
CA THR A 4 -5.21 -28.27 -23.91
C THR A 4 -4.72 -27.22 -22.91
N ARG A 5 -5.64 -26.42 -22.36
CA ARG A 5 -5.34 -25.49 -21.27
C ARG A 5 -4.73 -26.29 -20.12
N SER A 6 -3.49 -25.99 -19.75
CA SER A 6 -2.81 -26.61 -18.60
C SER A 6 -3.60 -26.33 -17.32
N SER A 7 -3.56 -27.25 -16.37
CA SER A 7 -4.23 -27.12 -15.05
C SER A 7 -3.88 -25.82 -14.31
N SER A 8 -2.70 -25.23 -14.58
CA SER A 8 -2.28 -23.93 -14.06
C SER A 8 -3.16 -22.76 -14.49
N SER A 9 -3.72 -22.77 -15.71
CA SER A 9 -4.55 -21.66 -16.20
C SER A 9 -5.94 -21.65 -15.56
N ARG A 10 -6.52 -22.82 -15.25
CA ARG A 10 -7.81 -22.88 -14.55
C ARG A 10 -7.71 -22.33 -13.12
N ARG A 11 -6.56 -22.54 -12.46
CA ARG A 11 -6.34 -22.04 -11.10
C ARG A 11 -6.19 -20.53 -11.04
N SER A 12 -5.69 -19.88 -12.10
CA SER A 12 -5.54 -18.42 -12.12
C SER A 12 -6.88 -17.67 -12.25
N ASP A 13 -7.86 -18.28 -12.90
CA ASP A 13 -9.17 -17.66 -13.16
C ASP A 13 -10.02 -17.55 -11.88
N GLY A 14 -9.96 -18.55 -11.00
CA GLY A 14 -10.68 -18.53 -9.72
C GLY A 14 -10.27 -17.36 -8.80
N TRP A 15 -8.98 -16.99 -8.81
CA TRP A 15 -8.48 -15.86 -8.02
C TRP A 15 -8.99 -14.51 -8.49
N LEU A 16 -9.19 -14.35 -9.81
CA LEU A 16 -9.75 -13.11 -10.36
C LEU A 16 -11.20 -12.92 -9.88
N TRP A 17 -12.02 -13.96 -10.00
CA TRP A 17 -13.42 -13.90 -9.55
C TRP A 17 -13.55 -13.71 -8.04
N ALA A 18 -12.70 -14.36 -7.25
CA ALA A 18 -12.65 -14.15 -5.81
C ALA A 18 -12.28 -12.70 -5.46
N ALA A 19 -11.26 -12.13 -6.12
CA ALA A 19 -10.86 -10.75 -5.91
C ALA A 19 -11.98 -9.77 -6.27
N LEU A 20 -12.62 -9.96 -7.44
CA LEU A 20 -13.75 -9.14 -7.87
C LEU A 20 -14.91 -9.22 -6.88
N ALA A 21 -15.34 -10.42 -6.50
CA ALA A 21 -16.46 -10.62 -5.59
C ALA A 21 -16.22 -9.97 -4.22
N VAL A 22 -15.03 -10.18 -3.64
CA VAL A 22 -14.72 -9.65 -2.30
C VAL A 22 -14.51 -8.14 -2.33
N ILE A 23 -13.71 -7.61 -3.27
CA ILE A 23 -13.39 -6.17 -3.33
C ILE A 23 -14.63 -5.35 -3.65
N VAL A 24 -15.41 -5.76 -4.67
CA VAL A 24 -16.65 -5.07 -5.03
C VAL A 24 -17.69 -5.25 -3.93
N GLY A 25 -17.83 -6.45 -3.38
CA GLY A 25 -18.77 -6.74 -2.30
C GLY A 25 -18.54 -5.87 -1.06
N LEU A 26 -17.28 -5.64 -0.67
CA LEU A 26 -16.93 -4.71 0.40
C LEU A 26 -17.33 -3.26 0.07
N HIS A 27 -17.05 -2.81 -1.16
CA HIS A 27 -17.38 -1.45 -1.57
C HIS A 27 -18.87 -1.16 -1.66
N LEU A 28 -19.71 -2.18 -1.88
CA LEU A 28 -21.17 -2.02 -1.82
C LEU A 28 -21.65 -1.55 -0.45
N LEU A 29 -20.91 -1.82 0.63
CA LEU A 29 -21.22 -1.32 1.98
C LEU A 29 -21.09 0.21 2.09
N ALA A 30 -20.25 0.83 1.27
CA ALA A 30 -20.07 2.29 1.22
C ALA A 30 -20.95 2.98 0.18
N LEU A 31 -21.72 2.24 -0.62
CA LEU A 31 -22.60 2.80 -1.65
C LEU A 31 -23.58 3.86 -1.10
N PRO A 32 -24.16 3.74 0.12
CA PRO A 32 -25.00 4.79 0.69
C PRO A 32 -24.30 6.15 0.82
N GLN A 33 -22.97 6.18 0.97
CA GLN A 33 -22.21 7.44 1.05
C GLN A 33 -22.20 8.19 -0.29
N ALA A 34 -22.26 7.46 -1.41
CA ALA A 34 -22.36 8.05 -2.73
C ALA A 34 -23.71 8.76 -2.93
N PHE A 35 -24.79 8.24 -2.34
CA PHE A 35 -26.15 8.78 -2.44
C PHE A 35 -26.56 9.68 -1.26
N HIS A 36 -25.61 10.10 -0.43
CA HIS A 36 -25.90 10.94 0.73
C HIS A 36 -26.49 12.31 0.30
N ASP A 37 -27.55 12.78 0.96
CA ASP A 37 -28.29 13.98 0.53
C ASP A 37 -27.71 15.29 1.11
N SER A 38 -26.41 15.51 0.88
CA SER A 38 -25.76 16.79 1.20
C SER A 38 -25.64 17.66 -0.05
N PRO A 39 -25.98 18.95 0.01
CA PRO A 39 -25.78 19.88 -1.10
C PRO A 39 -24.31 19.89 -1.54
N ILE A 40 -24.06 19.71 -2.83
CA ILE A 40 -22.69 19.65 -3.37
C ILE A 40 -21.94 20.98 -3.17
N ARG A 41 -22.66 22.11 -3.20
CA ARG A 41 -22.14 23.46 -2.99
C ARG A 41 -21.85 23.81 -1.52
N ALA A 42 -22.14 22.91 -0.57
CA ALA A 42 -21.79 23.15 0.84
C ALA A 42 -20.26 23.15 1.07
N ASP A 43 -19.50 22.52 0.16
CA ASP A 43 -18.04 22.57 0.12
C ASP A 43 -17.59 23.74 -0.78
N SER A 44 -16.81 24.66 -0.22
CA SER A 44 -16.40 25.90 -0.92
C SER A 44 -15.56 25.63 -2.16
N ASP A 45 -14.63 24.67 -2.09
CA ASP A 45 -13.79 24.31 -3.23
C ASP A 45 -14.65 23.75 -4.36
N THR A 46 -15.59 22.87 -4.01
CA THR A 46 -16.52 22.30 -4.99
C THR A 46 -17.39 23.37 -5.63
N ALA A 47 -17.94 24.32 -4.86
CA ALA A 47 -18.73 25.42 -5.41
C ALA A 47 -17.96 26.23 -6.45
N VAL A 48 -16.71 26.64 -6.14
CA VAL A 48 -15.83 27.37 -7.06
C VAL A 48 -15.55 26.55 -8.33
N MET A 49 -15.30 25.24 -8.19
CA MET A 49 -15.06 24.36 -9.33
C MET A 49 -16.28 24.27 -10.24
N LEU A 50 -17.50 24.17 -9.69
CA LEU A 50 -18.73 24.10 -10.48
C LEU A 50 -19.01 25.42 -11.21
N ASP A 51 -18.78 26.56 -10.55
CA ASP A 51 -18.91 27.87 -11.18
C ASP A 51 -17.94 28.02 -12.36
N ALA A 52 -16.69 27.58 -12.19
CA ALA A 52 -15.70 27.57 -13.27
C ALA A 52 -16.11 26.66 -14.43
N VAL A 53 -16.69 25.47 -14.14
CA VAL A 53 -17.21 24.56 -15.18
C VAL A 53 -18.33 25.21 -15.96
N GLN A 54 -19.29 25.82 -15.26
CA GLN A 54 -20.45 26.47 -15.86
C GLN A 54 -20.03 27.65 -16.76
N GLN A 55 -19.03 28.43 -16.36
CA GLN A 55 -18.58 29.61 -17.08
C GLN A 55 -17.74 29.30 -18.33
N HIS A 56 -16.91 28.24 -18.29
CA HIS A 56 -15.86 28.05 -19.30
C HIS A 56 -15.93 26.74 -20.09
N GLY A 57 -16.71 25.76 -19.64
CA GLY A 57 -16.85 24.47 -20.30
C GLY A 57 -15.60 23.57 -20.24
N ALA A 58 -15.76 22.31 -20.69
CA ALA A 58 -14.84 21.22 -20.38
C ALA A 58 -13.41 21.35 -20.96
N LEU A 59 -13.26 22.01 -22.09
CA LEU A 59 -12.03 21.96 -22.90
C LEU A 59 -11.00 23.02 -22.49
N ARG A 60 -11.39 24.08 -21.76
CA ARG A 60 -10.48 25.17 -21.36
C ARG A 60 -9.24 24.64 -20.62
N TRP A 61 -9.41 23.65 -19.76
CA TRP A 61 -8.33 23.18 -18.88
C TRP A 61 -7.36 22.20 -19.55
N LEU A 62 -7.57 21.84 -20.82
CA LEU A 62 -6.57 21.11 -21.61
C LEU A 62 -5.35 22.00 -21.91
N VAL A 63 -5.55 23.32 -21.96
CA VAL A 63 -4.55 24.34 -22.33
C VAL A 63 -4.38 25.41 -21.25
N GLY A 64 -4.93 25.20 -20.06
CA GLY A 64 -4.98 26.19 -19.00
C GLY A 64 -4.72 25.60 -17.61
N ASP A 65 -4.87 26.45 -16.60
CA ASP A 65 -4.74 26.09 -15.19
C ASP A 65 -5.87 25.14 -14.74
N TRP A 66 -5.71 24.51 -13.58
CA TRP A 66 -6.76 23.72 -12.96
C TRP A 66 -7.98 24.59 -12.58
N LEU A 67 -9.10 23.94 -12.27
CA LEU A 67 -10.39 24.59 -11.96
C LEU A 67 -10.32 25.65 -10.86
N LEU A 68 -9.33 25.56 -9.97
CA LEU A 68 -9.13 26.48 -8.86
C LEU A 68 -8.10 27.61 -9.16
N GLU A 69 -7.57 27.68 -10.39
CA GLU A 69 -6.60 28.69 -10.82
C GLU A 69 -5.40 28.85 -9.85
N ASN A 70 -4.91 27.72 -9.35
CA ASN A 70 -3.91 27.65 -8.30
C ASN A 70 -2.52 27.22 -8.81
N GLY A 71 -2.30 27.24 -10.13
CA GLY A 71 -1.01 26.99 -10.77
C GLY A 71 -0.67 25.51 -10.94
N PHE A 72 -1.67 24.63 -10.95
CA PHE A 72 -1.50 23.19 -11.20
C PHE A 72 -2.06 22.80 -12.57
N TYR A 73 -1.29 22.05 -13.35
CA TYR A 73 -1.78 21.52 -14.63
C TYR A 73 -2.48 20.17 -14.40
N ARG A 74 -3.81 20.18 -14.29
CA ARG A 74 -4.64 18.98 -13.99
C ARG A 74 -5.80 18.79 -14.98
N PRO A 75 -5.54 18.71 -16.30
CA PRO A 75 -6.58 18.63 -17.34
C PRO A 75 -7.56 17.47 -17.14
N ILE A 76 -7.08 16.30 -16.74
CA ILE A 76 -7.89 15.08 -16.69
C ILE A 76 -8.92 15.13 -15.55
N SER A 77 -8.53 15.72 -14.42
CA SER A 77 -9.46 15.91 -13.31
C SER A 77 -10.52 16.95 -13.62
N SER A 78 -10.15 18.05 -14.27
CA SER A 78 -11.12 19.06 -14.71
C SER A 78 -12.13 18.48 -15.70
N VAL A 79 -11.66 17.75 -16.71
CA VAL A 79 -12.53 17.09 -17.70
C VAL A 79 -13.45 16.08 -17.04
N SER A 80 -12.96 15.28 -16.09
CA SER A 80 -13.80 14.33 -15.36
C SER A 80 -14.92 15.00 -14.57
N ILE A 81 -14.64 16.14 -13.93
CA ILE A 81 -15.63 16.89 -13.14
C ILE A 81 -16.65 17.57 -14.05
N ALA A 82 -16.19 18.15 -15.17
CA ALA A 82 -17.10 18.73 -16.16
C ALA A 82 -17.99 17.68 -16.82
N LEU A 83 -17.49 16.45 -17.02
CA LEU A 83 -18.30 15.34 -17.50
C LEU A 83 -19.39 14.96 -16.48
N ASP A 84 -19.03 14.82 -15.19
CA ASP A 84 -20.01 14.54 -14.14
C ASP A 84 -21.08 15.65 -14.08
N TYR A 85 -20.68 16.93 -14.20
CA TYR A 85 -21.58 18.07 -14.24
C TYR A 85 -22.49 18.06 -15.48
N ALA A 86 -21.96 17.74 -16.66
CA ALA A 86 -22.76 17.66 -17.88
C ALA A 86 -23.81 16.55 -17.82
N LEU A 87 -23.50 15.43 -17.16
CA LEU A 87 -24.40 14.28 -17.03
C LEU A 87 -25.42 14.44 -15.91
N ASN A 88 -25.04 15.05 -14.79
CA ASN A 88 -25.82 15.03 -13.56
C ASN A 88 -26.20 16.43 -13.04
N GLY A 89 -25.76 17.51 -13.69
CA GLY A 89 -25.88 18.87 -13.19
C GLY A 89 -25.21 19.03 -11.83
N GLU A 90 -25.91 19.65 -10.88
CA GLU A 90 -25.45 19.80 -9.50
C GLU A 90 -25.89 18.65 -8.58
N SER A 91 -26.34 17.53 -9.15
CA SER A 91 -26.71 16.35 -8.36
C SER A 91 -25.46 15.74 -7.72
N GLY A 92 -25.29 15.97 -6.41
CA GLY A 92 -24.11 15.56 -5.66
C GLY A 92 -23.75 14.08 -5.78
N TRP A 93 -24.75 13.21 -5.96
CA TRP A 93 -24.55 11.76 -6.05
C TRP A 93 -23.71 11.34 -7.26
N GLY A 94 -23.80 12.04 -8.40
CA GLY A 94 -23.07 11.67 -9.61
C GLY A 94 -21.55 11.75 -9.42
N PHE A 95 -21.08 12.86 -8.84
CA PHE A 95 -19.66 13.07 -8.52
C PHE A 95 -19.15 12.04 -7.51
N ARG A 96 -19.92 11.77 -6.47
CA ARG A 96 -19.55 10.81 -5.42
C ARG A 96 -19.56 9.38 -5.93
N LEU A 97 -20.48 9.03 -6.82
CA LEU A 97 -20.52 7.72 -7.49
C LEU A 97 -19.25 7.49 -8.30
N THR A 98 -18.83 8.48 -9.10
CA THR A 98 -17.57 8.37 -9.85
C THR A 98 -16.37 8.25 -8.89
N ASN A 99 -16.34 8.96 -7.75
CA ASN A 99 -15.27 8.81 -6.74
C ASN A 99 -15.24 7.38 -6.18
N TRP A 100 -16.39 6.86 -5.79
CA TRP A 100 -16.54 5.48 -5.31
C TRP A 100 -16.08 4.44 -6.34
N LEU A 101 -16.44 4.61 -7.62
CA LEU A 101 -15.97 3.74 -8.71
C LEU A 101 -14.44 3.76 -8.87
N LEU A 102 -13.81 4.94 -8.75
CA LEU A 102 -12.36 5.07 -8.82
C LEU A 102 -11.66 4.34 -7.66
N MET A 103 -12.25 4.32 -6.47
CA MET A 103 -11.71 3.58 -5.32
C MET A 103 -11.72 2.06 -5.57
N ILE A 104 -12.83 1.53 -6.10
CA ILE A 104 -12.94 0.12 -6.53
C ILE A 104 -11.86 -0.21 -7.57
N LEU A 105 -11.75 0.61 -8.62
CA LEU A 105 -10.78 0.41 -9.69
C LEU A 105 -9.33 0.50 -9.19
N THR A 106 -9.07 1.34 -8.19
CA THR A 106 -7.77 1.43 -7.52
C THR A 106 -7.48 0.17 -6.72
N ALA A 107 -8.44 -0.35 -5.95
CA ALA A 107 -8.28 -1.59 -5.18
C ALA A 107 -8.07 -2.83 -6.07
N LEU A 108 -8.78 -2.91 -7.20
CA LEU A 108 -8.57 -3.95 -8.22
C LEU A 108 -7.22 -3.82 -8.91
N GLY A 109 -6.81 -2.59 -9.24
CA GLY A 109 -5.49 -2.29 -9.76
C GLY A 109 -4.38 -2.67 -8.77
N ALA A 110 -4.58 -2.39 -7.49
CA ALA A 110 -3.68 -2.75 -6.40
C ALA A 110 -3.50 -4.28 -6.32
N TRP A 111 -4.62 -5.03 -6.32
CA TRP A 111 -4.58 -6.49 -6.40
C TRP A 111 -3.77 -6.96 -7.62
N ALA A 112 -4.04 -6.44 -8.81
CA ALA A 112 -3.36 -6.86 -10.03
C ALA A 112 -1.85 -6.54 -10.01
N LEU A 113 -1.49 -5.33 -9.57
CA LEU A 113 -0.11 -4.86 -9.45
C LEU A 113 0.66 -5.68 -8.41
N VAL A 114 0.12 -5.85 -7.21
CA VAL A 114 0.74 -6.63 -6.13
C VAL A 114 0.93 -8.08 -6.56
N ARG A 115 -0.07 -8.68 -7.23
CA ARG A 115 0.03 -10.04 -7.76
C ARG A 115 1.18 -10.17 -8.74
N ALA A 116 1.29 -9.23 -9.69
CA ALA A 116 2.37 -9.21 -10.68
C ALA A 116 3.74 -9.00 -10.01
N TYR A 117 3.83 -8.06 -9.07
CA TYR A 117 5.06 -7.73 -8.36
C TYR A 117 5.53 -8.88 -7.44
N ALA A 118 4.63 -9.45 -6.64
CA ALA A 118 4.95 -10.58 -5.76
C ALA A 118 5.40 -11.81 -6.57
N ARG A 119 4.82 -12.06 -7.76
CA ARG A 119 5.30 -13.10 -8.68
C ARG A 119 6.68 -12.78 -9.25
N LEU A 120 6.95 -11.53 -9.62
CA LEU A 120 8.27 -11.09 -10.10
C LEU A 120 9.36 -11.33 -9.04
N VAL A 121 9.04 -11.07 -7.77
CA VAL A 121 9.93 -11.31 -6.62
C VAL A 121 10.07 -12.81 -6.30
N GLY A 122 9.21 -13.67 -6.87
CA GLY A 122 9.20 -15.12 -6.63
C GLY A 122 8.49 -15.53 -5.34
N SER A 123 7.58 -14.69 -4.82
CA SER A 123 6.81 -15.03 -3.63
C SER A 123 5.81 -16.17 -3.93
N PRO A 124 5.82 -17.27 -3.15
CA PRO A 124 4.83 -18.33 -3.29
C PRO A 124 3.42 -17.90 -2.83
N HIS A 125 3.31 -16.74 -2.16
CA HIS A 125 2.07 -16.22 -1.59
C HIS A 125 1.47 -15.08 -2.40
N ALA A 126 1.88 -14.90 -3.66
CA ALA A 126 1.49 -13.75 -4.47
C ALA A 126 -0.04 -13.54 -4.57
N GLU A 127 -0.82 -14.61 -4.67
CA GLU A 127 -2.29 -14.52 -4.74
C GLU A 127 -2.92 -14.02 -3.44
N TRP A 128 -2.51 -14.61 -2.31
CA TRP A 128 -3.01 -14.25 -0.99
C TRP A 128 -2.57 -12.85 -0.58
N LEU A 129 -1.32 -12.48 -0.86
CA LEU A 129 -0.81 -11.13 -0.60
C LEU A 129 -1.59 -10.09 -1.42
N ALA A 130 -1.81 -10.36 -2.71
CA ALA A 130 -2.58 -9.49 -3.57
C ALA A 130 -4.03 -9.32 -3.08
N LEU A 131 -4.70 -10.42 -2.72
CA LEU A 131 -6.05 -10.37 -2.18
C LEU A 131 -6.08 -9.63 -0.84
N GLY A 132 -5.13 -9.91 0.05
CA GLY A 132 -5.00 -9.24 1.34
C GLY A 132 -4.81 -7.72 1.19
N VAL A 133 -3.99 -7.27 0.25
CA VAL A 133 -3.82 -5.83 -0.05
C VAL A 133 -5.09 -5.23 -0.63
N GLY A 134 -5.74 -5.89 -1.59
CA GLY A 134 -7.00 -5.41 -2.17
C GLY A 134 -8.12 -5.30 -1.13
N VAL A 135 -8.22 -6.27 -0.21
CA VAL A 135 -9.18 -6.25 0.91
C VAL A 135 -8.84 -5.16 1.91
N ALA A 136 -7.58 -5.11 2.37
CA ALA A 136 -7.16 -4.15 3.37
C ALA A 136 -7.32 -2.70 2.87
N LEU A 137 -6.95 -2.44 1.61
CA LEU A 137 -7.17 -1.13 0.99
C LEU A 137 -8.67 -0.84 0.87
N SER A 138 -9.50 -1.81 0.46
CA SER A 138 -10.97 -1.65 0.45
C SER A 138 -11.50 -1.26 1.84
N LEU A 139 -11.05 -1.92 2.90
CA LEU A 139 -11.49 -1.65 4.28
C LEU A 139 -11.12 -0.24 4.74
N GLN A 140 -9.91 0.24 4.40
CA GLN A 140 -9.47 1.62 4.66
C GLN A 140 -10.29 2.63 3.86
N GLN A 141 -10.58 2.32 2.59
CA GLN A 141 -11.38 3.14 1.69
C GLN A 141 -12.82 3.36 2.18
N ILE A 142 -13.43 2.32 2.73
CA ILE A 142 -14.82 2.37 3.24
C ILE A 142 -14.91 2.66 4.74
N GLY A 143 -13.77 2.84 5.43
CA GLY A 143 -13.71 3.19 6.85
C GLY A 143 -14.10 2.09 7.81
N LEU A 144 -14.06 0.82 7.39
CA LEU A 144 -14.32 -0.31 8.30
C LEU A 144 -13.13 -0.57 9.24
N THR A 145 -11.96 -0.01 8.93
CA THR A 145 -10.79 -0.08 9.81
C THR A 145 -11.01 0.62 11.15
N SER A 146 -11.80 1.69 11.23
CA SER A 146 -12.09 2.45 12.45
C SER A 146 -12.90 1.67 13.48
N ILE A 147 -13.71 0.70 13.01
CA ILE A 147 -14.44 -0.20 13.90
C ILE A 147 -13.43 -1.05 14.69
N VAL A 148 -12.37 -1.50 14.00
CA VAL A 148 -11.34 -2.37 14.55
C VAL A 148 -10.21 -1.57 15.21
N SER A 149 -9.96 -0.31 14.84
CA SER A 149 -8.90 0.52 15.43
C SER A 149 -9.10 0.80 16.92
N LYS A 150 -10.33 0.64 17.42
CA LYS A 150 -10.64 0.68 18.86
C LYS A 150 -10.09 -0.53 19.62
N TRP A 151 -9.68 -1.58 18.92
CA TRP A 151 -9.18 -2.82 19.52
C TRP A 151 -7.66 -2.76 19.57
N SER A 152 -7.09 -3.18 20.70
CA SER A 152 -5.64 -3.30 20.84
C SER A 152 -5.07 -4.28 19.80
N ALA A 153 -3.96 -3.91 19.16
CA ALA A 153 -3.23 -4.79 18.25
C ALA A 153 -2.83 -6.12 18.92
N TRP A 154 -2.71 -6.15 20.25
CA TRP A 154 -2.48 -7.37 21.02
C TRP A 154 -3.61 -8.40 20.91
N TRP A 155 -4.87 -7.96 20.78
CA TRP A 155 -5.99 -8.89 20.57
C TRP A 155 -5.85 -9.61 19.22
N PHE A 156 -5.44 -8.88 18.19
CA PHE A 156 -5.16 -9.47 16.88
C PHE A 156 -3.98 -10.46 16.95
N VAL A 157 -2.87 -10.07 17.59
CA VAL A 157 -1.72 -10.97 17.79
C VAL A 157 -2.15 -12.23 18.52
N GLY A 158 -2.91 -12.12 19.62
CA GLY A 158 -3.42 -13.25 20.39
C GLY A 158 -4.32 -14.16 19.57
N ALA A 159 -5.22 -13.59 18.76
CA ALA A 159 -6.09 -14.35 17.87
C ALA A 159 -5.29 -15.12 16.80
N VAL A 160 -4.29 -14.49 16.17
CA VAL A 160 -3.41 -15.15 15.19
C VAL A 160 -2.62 -16.27 15.83
N VAL A 161 -2.00 -16.04 17.01
CA VAL A 161 -1.28 -17.07 17.77
C VAL A 161 -2.21 -18.24 18.08
N GLY A 162 -3.43 -17.97 18.56
CA GLY A 162 -4.44 -19.00 18.86
C GLY A 162 -4.84 -19.82 17.63
N ILE A 163 -5.11 -19.16 16.49
CA ILE A 163 -5.45 -19.84 15.23
C ILE A 163 -4.30 -20.73 14.77
N VAL A 164 -3.07 -20.20 14.75
CA VAL A 164 -1.87 -20.93 14.33
C VAL A 164 -1.58 -22.11 15.26
N ALA A 165 -1.70 -21.92 16.58
CA ALA A 165 -1.50 -22.97 17.57
C ALA A 165 -2.56 -24.07 17.48
N SER A 166 -3.81 -23.73 17.16
CA SER A 166 -4.93 -24.68 17.16
C SER A 166 -4.82 -25.78 16.09
N ARG A 167 -4.00 -25.59 15.04
CA ARG A 167 -3.82 -26.48 13.85
C ARG A 167 -5.10 -26.90 13.10
N LYS A 168 -6.29 -26.75 13.68
CA LYS A 168 -7.58 -27.21 13.15
C LYS A 168 -8.05 -26.38 11.95
N VAL A 169 -7.55 -25.15 11.78
CA VAL A 169 -8.01 -24.21 10.76
C VAL A 169 -7.08 -24.13 9.55
N LEU A 170 -5.77 -24.35 9.72
CA LEU A 170 -4.81 -24.36 8.60
C LEU A 170 -4.81 -25.73 7.93
N SER A 171 -5.67 -25.89 6.92
CA SER A 171 -5.66 -27.05 6.03
C SER A 171 -4.24 -27.34 5.52
N ARG A 172 -3.92 -28.60 5.18
CA ARG A 172 -2.62 -29.00 4.58
C ARG A 172 -2.21 -28.11 3.39
N SER A 173 -3.16 -27.46 2.72
CA SER A 173 -2.95 -26.50 1.63
C SER A 173 -2.30 -25.19 2.05
N PHE A 174 -2.37 -24.82 3.33
CA PHE A 174 -1.64 -23.71 3.94
C PHE A 174 -0.30 -24.12 4.54
N ARG A 175 0.15 -25.39 4.36
CA ARG A 175 1.54 -25.72 4.65
C ARG A 175 2.41 -24.87 3.75
N PHE A 176 3.01 -23.86 4.37
CA PHE A 176 4.02 -23.02 3.77
C PHE A 176 5.06 -23.97 3.16
N PRO A 177 5.31 -23.91 1.84
CA PRO A 177 6.42 -24.67 1.30
C PRO A 177 7.65 -24.25 2.09
N PRO A 178 8.47 -25.19 2.58
CA PRO A 178 9.70 -24.83 3.24
C PRO A 178 10.43 -23.85 2.31
N PRO A 179 10.93 -22.72 2.84
CA PRO A 179 11.65 -21.76 2.01
C PRO A 179 12.66 -22.53 1.17
N ARG A 180 12.62 -22.36 -0.17
CA ARG A 180 13.51 -23.05 -1.10
C ARG A 180 14.95 -22.79 -0.65
N GLU A 181 15.50 -23.76 0.07
CA GLU A 181 16.87 -23.79 0.56
C GLU A 181 17.77 -24.10 -0.63
N GLY A 182 18.15 -23.04 -1.35
CA GLY A 182 19.37 -23.04 -2.16
C GLY A 182 20.64 -22.97 -1.29
N ASN A 183 20.50 -22.91 0.04
CA ASN A 183 21.59 -23.13 0.98
C ASN A 183 21.24 -24.38 1.79
N GLN A 184 22.03 -25.43 1.60
CA GLN A 184 22.06 -26.62 2.44
C GLN A 184 22.17 -26.21 3.91
N LEU A 185 21.06 -26.25 4.64
CA LEU A 185 21.10 -26.24 6.09
C LEU A 185 21.41 -27.67 6.50
N GLY A 186 22.61 -27.84 7.06
CA GLY A 186 23.09 -29.10 7.60
C GLY A 186 22.09 -29.73 8.56
N THR A 187 22.12 -31.06 8.56
CA THR A 187 21.67 -31.98 9.61
C THR A 187 21.08 -31.30 10.84
N VAL A 188 19.78 -31.55 11.08
CA VAL A 188 19.06 -31.19 12.31
C VAL A 188 19.97 -31.46 13.51
N PRO A 189 20.42 -30.42 14.25
CA PRO A 189 21.24 -30.64 15.43
C PRO A 189 20.42 -31.43 16.47
N PRO A 190 21.05 -32.33 17.23
CA PRO A 190 20.36 -33.17 18.19
C PRO A 190 19.54 -32.34 19.18
N ALA A 191 18.29 -32.77 19.39
CA ALA A 191 17.36 -32.21 20.36
C ALA A 191 17.97 -32.27 21.76
N GLY A 192 18.45 -31.14 22.29
CA GLY A 192 19.11 -31.13 23.60
C GLY A 192 19.32 -29.76 24.24
N ARG A 193 19.13 -28.65 23.52
CA ARG A 193 19.10 -27.30 24.12
C ARG A 193 18.01 -26.50 23.43
N GLY A 194 16.95 -26.17 24.17
CA GLY A 194 16.00 -25.14 23.77
C GLY A 194 16.78 -23.86 23.50
N ASN A 195 17.06 -23.61 22.24
CA ASN A 195 18.04 -22.61 21.85
C ASN A 195 17.35 -21.25 21.96
N LEU A 196 17.95 -20.31 22.71
CA LEU A 196 17.55 -18.90 22.80
C LEU A 196 17.10 -18.31 21.44
N LYS A 197 17.70 -18.79 20.35
CA LYS A 197 17.36 -18.48 18.97
C LYS A 197 15.89 -18.70 18.61
N GLU A 198 15.23 -19.75 19.10
CA GLU A 198 13.82 -20.05 18.81
C GLU A 198 12.89 -19.02 19.48
N GLY A 199 13.12 -18.73 20.76
CA GLY A 199 12.37 -17.71 21.50
C GLY A 199 12.48 -16.33 20.85
N VAL A 200 13.69 -15.94 20.41
CA VAL A 200 13.90 -14.68 19.68
C VAL A 200 13.08 -14.64 18.39
N GLN A 201 12.98 -15.75 17.65
CA GLN A 201 12.25 -15.78 16.38
C GLN A 201 10.74 -15.64 16.57
N VAL A 202 10.19 -16.17 17.66
CA VAL A 202 8.78 -15.95 18.05
C VAL A 202 8.54 -14.48 18.37
N ILE A 203 9.42 -13.85 19.16
CA ILE A 203 9.32 -12.42 19.50
C ILE A 203 9.37 -11.55 18.24
N LEU A 204 10.29 -11.83 17.32
CA LEU A 204 10.37 -11.12 16.04
C LEU A 204 9.10 -11.28 15.20
N ALA A 205 8.51 -12.49 15.17
CA ALA A 205 7.27 -12.75 14.45
C ALA A 205 6.07 -11.98 15.06
N ILE A 206 5.98 -11.94 16.39
CA ILE A 206 4.99 -11.14 17.12
C ILE A 206 5.16 -9.66 16.81
N GLY A 207 6.40 -9.15 16.81
CA GLY A 207 6.67 -7.75 16.50
C GLY A 207 6.25 -7.34 15.09
N ALA A 208 6.47 -8.21 14.09
CA ALA A 208 5.98 -7.98 12.74
C ALA A 208 4.45 -7.98 12.65
N LEU A 209 3.76 -8.90 13.33
CA LEU A 209 2.29 -8.93 13.39
C LEU A 209 1.72 -7.67 14.03
N PHE A 210 2.28 -7.29 15.17
CA PHE A 210 1.86 -6.11 15.93
C PHE A 210 1.96 -4.86 15.07
N TRP A 211 3.14 -4.56 14.53
CA TRP A 211 3.36 -3.37 13.71
C TRP A 211 2.58 -3.39 12.40
N GLY A 212 2.51 -4.55 11.73
CA GLY A 212 1.76 -4.68 10.49
C GLY A 212 0.27 -4.41 10.70
N PHE A 213 -0.32 -4.88 11.80
CA PHE A 213 -1.73 -4.65 12.08
C PHE A 213 -2.01 -3.23 12.58
N ASP A 214 -1.21 -2.74 13.53
CA ASP A 214 -1.37 -1.39 14.11
C ASP A 214 -1.33 -0.30 13.04
N ARG A 215 -0.33 -0.34 12.15
CA ARG A 215 -0.19 0.63 11.05
C ARG A 215 -1.31 0.52 10.02
N LEU A 216 -1.81 -0.69 9.78
CA LEU A 216 -2.89 -0.91 8.81
C LEU A 216 -4.19 -0.22 9.24
N LEU A 217 -4.44 -0.13 10.55
CA LEU A 217 -5.64 0.48 11.11
C LEU A 217 -5.56 2.00 11.29
N ALA A 218 -4.38 2.60 11.05
CA ALA A 218 -4.12 4.00 11.35
C ALA A 218 -4.67 5.00 10.33
N THR A 219 -5.29 4.55 9.23
CA THR A 219 -5.66 5.46 8.13
C THR A 219 -6.97 5.03 7.46
N GLU A 220 -7.81 6.00 7.14
CA GLU A 220 -9.08 5.84 6.45
C GLU A 220 -9.20 6.82 5.30
N TYR A 221 -10.05 6.51 4.32
CA TYR A 221 -10.25 7.31 3.11
C TYR A 221 -11.73 7.52 2.74
N THR A 222 -12.65 7.41 3.71
CA THR A 222 -14.09 7.55 3.49
C THR A 222 -14.46 8.92 2.94
N ARG A 223 -13.77 9.97 3.41
CA ARG A 223 -13.97 11.34 2.96
C ARG A 223 -13.74 11.50 1.46
N LEU A 224 -12.89 10.67 0.84
CA LEU A 224 -12.65 10.74 -0.60
C LEU A 224 -13.90 10.41 -1.43
N ILE A 225 -14.88 9.69 -0.87
CA ILE A 225 -16.16 9.45 -1.57
C ILE A 225 -16.96 10.74 -1.65
N THR A 226 -17.07 11.47 -0.53
CA THR A 226 -17.99 12.61 -0.39
C THR A 226 -17.38 13.94 -0.81
N TRP A 227 -16.06 14.08 -0.71
CA TRP A 227 -15.32 15.30 -1.04
C TRP A 227 -14.90 15.30 -2.52
N VAL A 228 -15.62 16.04 -3.36
CA VAL A 228 -15.45 16.07 -4.83
C VAL A 228 -14.02 16.43 -5.28
N PRO A 229 -13.31 17.40 -4.68
CA PRO A 229 -11.95 17.75 -5.10
C PRO A 229 -10.93 16.60 -4.97
N SER A 230 -11.21 15.59 -4.13
CA SER A 230 -10.40 14.35 -4.06
C SER A 230 -10.29 13.59 -5.38
N ARG A 231 -11.17 13.88 -6.35
CA ARG A 231 -11.13 13.35 -7.73
C ARG A 231 -9.72 13.35 -8.30
N THR A 232 -8.96 14.41 -8.03
CA THR A 232 -7.57 14.57 -8.48
C THR A 232 -6.67 13.42 -8.01
N ALA A 233 -6.61 13.19 -6.70
CA ALA A 233 -5.84 12.10 -6.12
C ALA A 233 -6.40 10.72 -6.49
N LEU A 234 -7.73 10.56 -6.57
CA LEU A 234 -8.36 9.29 -6.94
C LEU A 234 -8.00 8.88 -8.37
N LEU A 235 -8.11 9.80 -9.34
CA LEU A 235 -7.71 9.55 -10.73
C LEU A 235 -6.20 9.32 -10.85
N GLY A 236 -5.40 10.18 -10.20
CA GLY A 236 -3.94 10.07 -10.20
C GLY A 236 -3.47 8.71 -9.66
N ALA A 237 -4.07 8.25 -8.56
CA ALA A 237 -3.77 6.94 -7.99
C ALA A 237 -4.27 5.79 -8.85
N MET A 238 -5.54 5.82 -9.28
CA MET A 238 -6.14 4.78 -10.12
C MET A 238 -5.31 4.55 -11.39
N PHE A 239 -5.08 5.61 -12.16
CA PHE A 239 -4.29 5.53 -13.38
C PHE A 239 -2.82 5.20 -13.10
N GLY A 240 -2.23 5.74 -12.04
CA GLY A 240 -0.84 5.46 -11.66
C GLY A 240 -0.59 3.98 -11.33
N VAL A 241 -1.51 3.35 -10.59
CA VAL A 241 -1.44 1.92 -10.25
C VAL A 241 -1.58 1.04 -11.50
N TRP A 242 -2.56 1.34 -12.36
CA TRP A 242 -2.74 0.59 -13.61
C TRP A 242 -1.61 0.82 -14.61
N ALA A 243 -1.05 2.04 -14.68
CA ALA A 243 0.13 2.35 -15.48
C ALA A 243 1.32 1.51 -15.03
N MET A 244 1.58 1.47 -13.72
CA MET A 244 2.67 0.66 -13.17
C MET A 244 2.48 -0.84 -13.48
N TYR A 245 1.26 -1.35 -13.34
CA TYR A 245 0.93 -2.73 -13.71
C TYR A 245 1.21 -3.00 -15.19
N ALA A 246 0.75 -2.12 -16.09
CA ALA A 246 0.96 -2.26 -17.52
C ALA A 246 2.45 -2.18 -17.90
N LEU A 247 3.21 -1.22 -17.34
CA LEU A 247 4.66 -1.11 -17.57
C LEU A 247 5.41 -2.36 -17.09
N LEU A 248 5.06 -2.86 -15.91
CA LEU A 248 5.62 -4.10 -15.37
C LEU A 248 5.32 -5.31 -16.27
N ARG A 249 4.10 -5.44 -16.77
CA ARG A 249 3.70 -6.49 -17.72
C ARG A 249 4.44 -6.33 -19.05
N GLY A 250 4.58 -5.11 -19.56
CA GLY A 250 5.29 -4.84 -20.82
C GLY A 250 6.77 -5.20 -20.75
N ALA A 251 7.44 -4.87 -19.64
CA ALA A 251 8.83 -5.25 -19.42
C ALA A 251 9.01 -6.77 -19.25
N THR A 252 8.11 -7.40 -18.49
CA THR A 252 8.19 -8.85 -18.19
C THR A 252 7.81 -9.72 -19.39
N GLU A 253 6.73 -9.38 -20.09
CA GLU A 253 6.25 -10.13 -21.26
C GLU A 253 6.96 -9.74 -22.55
N ARG A 254 7.77 -8.67 -22.54
CA ARG A 254 8.46 -8.15 -23.72
C ARG A 254 7.48 -7.75 -24.83
N ARG A 255 6.45 -6.98 -24.46
CA ARG A 255 5.35 -6.57 -25.35
C ARG A 255 5.12 -5.07 -25.34
N TRP A 256 5.23 -4.45 -26.51
CA TRP A 256 5.01 -3.02 -26.69
C TRP A 256 3.58 -2.56 -26.37
N GLY A 257 2.56 -3.37 -26.66
CA GLY A 257 1.17 -2.99 -26.37
C GLY A 257 0.94 -2.66 -24.89
N TRP A 258 1.60 -3.39 -23.99
CA TRP A 258 1.56 -3.10 -22.55
C TRP A 258 2.35 -1.84 -22.17
N LEU A 259 3.50 -1.60 -22.82
CA LEU A 259 4.27 -0.37 -22.58
C LEU A 259 3.51 0.87 -23.07
N ALA A 260 2.88 0.79 -24.25
CA ALA A 260 2.06 1.87 -24.80
C ALA A 260 0.85 2.15 -23.90
N LEU A 261 0.12 1.12 -23.48
CA LEU A 261 -0.98 1.25 -22.52
C LEU A 261 -0.49 1.87 -21.20
N GLY A 262 0.65 1.41 -20.69
CA GLY A 262 1.28 1.97 -19.49
C GLY A 262 1.63 3.44 -19.64
N GLY A 263 2.17 3.85 -20.79
CA GLY A 263 2.46 5.25 -21.11
C GLY A 263 1.19 6.12 -21.16
N VAL A 264 0.14 5.65 -21.84
CA VAL A 264 -1.15 6.37 -21.91
C VAL A 264 -1.76 6.54 -20.51
N LEU A 265 -1.86 5.46 -19.73
CA LEU A 265 -2.34 5.52 -18.35
C LEU A 265 -1.48 6.44 -17.49
N TYR A 266 -0.16 6.45 -17.72
CA TYR A 266 0.73 7.31 -16.95
C TYR A 266 0.54 8.79 -17.26
N LEU A 267 0.34 9.15 -18.53
CA LEU A 267 -0.02 10.51 -18.94
C LEU A 267 -1.35 10.94 -18.32
N LEU A 268 -2.34 10.04 -18.26
CA LEU A 268 -3.61 10.32 -17.59
C LEU A 268 -3.44 10.53 -16.08
N ALA A 269 -2.55 9.77 -15.44
CA ALA A 269 -2.23 9.94 -14.03
C ALA A 269 -1.57 11.31 -13.76
N LEU A 270 -0.54 11.66 -14.55
CA LEU A 270 0.18 12.93 -14.44
C LEU A 270 -0.71 14.14 -14.76
N GLY A 271 -1.62 14.00 -15.73
CA GLY A 271 -2.63 15.02 -16.03
C GLY A 271 -3.77 15.10 -15.01
N SER A 272 -3.81 14.21 -14.02
CA SER A 272 -4.78 14.26 -12.92
C SER A 272 -4.16 14.83 -11.64
N TYR A 273 -2.92 14.44 -11.36
CA TYR A 273 -2.25 14.75 -10.10
C TYR A 273 -0.72 14.74 -10.28
N GLU A 274 -0.02 15.50 -9.44
CA GLU A 274 1.44 15.65 -9.52
C GLU A 274 2.20 14.45 -8.92
N GLN A 275 1.65 13.79 -7.89
CA GLN A 275 2.32 12.72 -7.15
C GLN A 275 2.78 11.51 -8.01
N PRO A 276 2.03 11.08 -9.04
CA PRO A 276 2.47 10.07 -10.00
C PRO A 276 3.82 10.36 -10.68
N ILE A 277 4.36 11.60 -10.65
CA ILE A 277 5.71 11.87 -11.18
C ILE A 277 6.76 10.92 -10.62
N MET A 278 6.58 10.45 -9.38
CA MET A 278 7.51 9.54 -8.71
C MET A 278 7.51 8.11 -9.28
N LEU A 279 6.52 7.75 -10.11
CA LEU A 279 6.48 6.45 -10.78
C LEU A 279 7.66 6.27 -11.76
N VAL A 280 8.19 7.34 -12.36
CA VAL A 280 9.38 7.24 -13.23
C VAL A 280 10.60 6.72 -12.46
N ALA A 281 10.80 7.20 -11.23
CA ALA A 281 11.89 6.76 -10.36
C ALA A 281 11.69 5.30 -9.93
N LEU A 282 10.44 4.90 -9.64
CA LEU A 282 10.10 3.51 -9.32
C LEU A 282 10.34 2.54 -10.48
N VAL A 283 9.93 2.92 -11.70
CA VAL A 283 10.19 2.12 -12.91
C VAL A 283 11.69 2.05 -13.18
N GLY A 284 12.42 3.14 -13.00
CA GLY A 284 13.89 3.17 -13.11
C GLY A 284 14.57 2.23 -12.11
N ALA A 285 14.16 2.26 -10.84
CA ALA A 285 14.67 1.37 -9.80
C ALA A 285 14.39 -0.10 -10.13
N LEU A 286 13.19 -0.42 -10.61
CA LEU A 286 12.84 -1.78 -11.03
C LEU A 286 13.60 -2.24 -12.28
N ALA A 287 13.75 -1.37 -13.28
CA ALA A 287 14.54 -1.64 -14.47
C ALA A 287 16.00 -1.94 -14.11
N PHE A 288 16.58 -1.17 -13.19
CA PHE A 288 17.92 -1.41 -12.68
C PHE A 288 18.03 -2.71 -11.87
N TRP A 289 17.08 -2.96 -10.97
CA TRP A 289 17.05 -4.17 -10.14
C TRP A 289 16.90 -5.44 -11.00
N ARG A 290 16.04 -5.41 -12.02
CA ARG A 290 15.74 -6.54 -12.92
C ARG A 290 16.51 -6.49 -14.24
N ARG A 291 17.59 -5.71 -14.33
CA ARG A 291 18.36 -5.49 -15.58
C ARG A 291 18.82 -6.78 -16.27
N ARG A 292 19.14 -7.83 -15.48
CA ARG A 292 19.56 -9.13 -16.02
C ARG A 292 18.41 -9.90 -16.67
N ASP A 293 17.21 -9.83 -16.11
CA ASP A 293 16.06 -10.61 -16.58
C ASP A 293 15.30 -9.91 -17.70
N TRP A 294 15.13 -8.59 -17.56
CA TRP A 294 14.41 -7.77 -18.54
C TRP A 294 15.30 -7.38 -19.72
N GLY A 295 16.64 -7.37 -19.55
CA GLY A 295 17.56 -6.86 -20.56
C GLY A 295 17.15 -5.46 -21.02
N GLY A 296 17.18 -5.22 -22.34
CA GLY A 296 16.78 -3.93 -22.91
C GLY A 296 15.30 -3.56 -22.70
N TRP A 297 14.42 -4.49 -22.28
CA TRP A 297 13.02 -4.15 -22.00
C TRP A 297 12.84 -3.31 -20.74
N GLY A 298 13.73 -3.44 -19.76
CA GLY A 298 13.72 -2.56 -18.59
C GLY A 298 14.02 -1.12 -18.96
N ALA A 299 15.03 -0.90 -19.81
CA ALA A 299 15.38 0.42 -20.33
C ALA A 299 14.24 1.05 -21.15
N ARG A 300 13.52 0.24 -21.96
CA ARG A 300 12.34 0.71 -22.71
C ARG A 300 11.20 1.14 -21.80
N ALA A 301 10.90 0.36 -20.76
CA ALA A 301 9.86 0.72 -19.78
C ALA A 301 10.20 2.03 -19.05
N PHE A 302 11.47 2.18 -18.63
CA PHE A 302 11.95 3.44 -18.06
C PHE A 302 11.87 4.60 -19.05
N ALA A 303 12.31 4.41 -20.29
CA ALA A 303 12.26 5.45 -21.32
C ALA A 303 10.82 5.93 -21.60
N VAL A 304 9.84 5.02 -21.64
CA VAL A 304 8.42 5.38 -21.76
C VAL A 304 7.98 6.23 -20.57
N GLY A 305 8.29 5.81 -19.34
CA GLY A 305 7.97 6.59 -18.14
C GLY A 305 8.63 7.98 -18.14
N ALA A 306 9.92 8.05 -18.48
CA ALA A 306 10.67 9.29 -18.54
C ALA A 306 10.15 10.24 -19.62
N ALA A 307 9.81 9.72 -20.81
CA ALA A 307 9.22 10.51 -21.88
C ALA A 307 7.88 11.13 -21.46
N CYS A 308 7.02 10.37 -20.76
CA CYS A 308 5.75 10.90 -20.25
C CYS A 308 5.98 12.00 -19.19
N ALA A 309 6.90 11.78 -18.26
CA ALA A 309 7.25 12.76 -17.23
C ALA A 309 7.79 14.06 -17.84
N VAL A 310 8.73 13.96 -18.79
CA VAL A 310 9.29 15.12 -19.51
C VAL A 310 8.21 15.85 -20.30
N LEU A 311 7.32 15.13 -20.98
CA LEU A 311 6.22 15.74 -21.74
C LEU A 311 5.30 16.58 -20.84
N VAL A 312 4.82 16.02 -19.73
CA VAL A 312 3.91 16.75 -18.84
C VAL A 312 4.63 17.92 -18.15
N PHE A 313 5.90 17.74 -17.79
CA PHE A 313 6.71 18.83 -17.26
C PHE A 313 6.84 19.97 -18.29
N ALA A 314 7.17 19.65 -19.54
CA ALA A 314 7.26 20.65 -20.62
C ALA A 314 5.92 21.36 -20.87
N LEU A 315 4.80 20.62 -20.88
CA LEU A 315 3.46 21.20 -21.02
C LEU A 315 3.13 22.16 -19.86
N ARG A 316 3.41 21.78 -18.61
CA ARG A 316 3.22 22.67 -17.45
C ARG A 316 4.03 23.96 -17.60
N PHE A 317 5.27 23.86 -18.05
CA PHE A 317 6.13 25.05 -18.26
C PHE A 317 5.68 25.93 -19.43
N ALA A 318 5.15 25.33 -20.49
CA ALA A 318 4.66 26.07 -21.65
C ALA A 318 3.31 26.76 -21.39
N LEU A 319 2.45 26.14 -20.58
CA LEU A 319 1.07 26.59 -20.38
C LEU A 319 0.86 27.42 -19.12
N LEU A 320 1.67 27.21 -18.07
CA LEU A 320 1.48 27.84 -16.77
C LEU A 320 2.67 28.70 -16.35
N PRO A 321 2.44 29.78 -15.58
CA PRO A 321 3.50 30.62 -15.03
C PRO A 321 4.52 29.80 -14.21
N ALA A 322 5.80 30.15 -14.33
CA ALA A 322 6.87 29.55 -13.53
C ALA A 322 6.82 29.96 -12.05
N GLU A 323 6.24 31.13 -11.75
CA GLU A 323 6.16 31.64 -10.40
C GLU A 323 5.13 30.88 -9.55
N PRO A 324 5.43 30.57 -8.28
CA PRO A 324 4.47 29.96 -7.38
C PRO A 324 3.29 30.88 -7.13
N THR A 325 2.07 30.36 -7.28
CA THR A 325 0.82 31.05 -6.93
C THR A 325 0.74 31.31 -5.43
N ALA A 326 -0.14 32.22 -5.00
CA ALA A 326 -0.39 32.46 -3.58
C ALA A 326 -0.80 31.18 -2.85
N TYR A 327 -1.64 30.36 -3.49
CA TYR A 327 -2.03 29.04 -2.99
C TYR A 327 -0.81 28.13 -2.79
N GLN A 328 0.07 28.01 -3.79
CA GLN A 328 1.27 27.18 -3.67
C GLN A 328 2.19 27.65 -2.55
N ARG A 329 2.36 28.96 -2.37
CA ARG A 329 3.14 29.53 -1.26
C ARG A 329 2.50 29.21 0.10
N GLN A 330 1.17 29.23 0.21
CA GLN A 330 0.45 28.84 1.42
C GLN A 330 0.59 27.33 1.72
N GLN A 331 0.67 26.49 0.69
CA GLN A 331 0.78 25.04 0.85
C GLN A 331 2.18 24.57 1.23
N LEU A 332 3.22 25.28 0.79
CA LEU A 332 4.60 24.96 1.12
C LEU A 332 4.87 25.22 2.60
N ARG A 333 5.47 24.24 3.29
CA ARG A 333 5.90 24.42 4.68
C ARG A 333 7.08 25.39 4.74
N SER A 334 7.07 26.28 5.73
CA SER A 334 8.09 27.33 5.89
C SER A 334 9.47 26.83 6.36
N SER A 335 9.57 25.58 6.85
CA SER A 335 10.83 24.99 7.31
C SER A 335 11.07 23.62 6.71
N LEU A 336 12.35 23.22 6.57
CA LEU A 336 12.74 21.87 6.12
C LEU A 336 12.68 20.82 7.25
N SER A 337 12.73 21.23 8.52
CA SER A 337 12.69 20.30 9.66
C SER A 337 11.34 19.58 9.76
N GLY A 338 10.24 20.28 9.48
CA GLY A 338 8.89 19.70 9.45
C GLY A 338 8.75 18.58 8.41
N PRO A 339 8.97 18.85 7.11
CA PRO A 339 8.96 17.85 6.04
C PRO A 339 9.83 16.63 6.32
N VAL A 340 11.09 16.84 6.71
CA VAL A 340 12.02 15.73 6.99
C VAL A 340 11.53 14.89 8.15
N SER A 341 11.06 15.51 9.25
CA SER A 341 10.52 14.80 10.40
C SER A 341 9.27 13.99 10.04
N THR A 342 8.32 14.57 9.30
CA THR A 342 7.11 13.87 8.83
C THR A 342 7.47 12.71 7.91
N TYR A 343 8.39 12.92 6.96
CA TYR A 343 8.83 11.88 6.04
C TYR A 343 9.49 10.71 6.77
N LEU A 344 10.42 11.00 7.69
CA LEU A 344 11.10 9.95 8.46
C LEU A 344 10.15 9.22 9.41
N THR A 345 9.22 9.94 10.06
CA THR A 345 8.24 9.33 10.96
C THR A 345 7.31 8.38 10.20
N GLU A 346 6.88 8.76 9.00
CA GLU A 346 5.98 7.92 8.21
C GLU A 346 6.69 6.66 7.66
N LEU A 347 7.99 6.77 7.34
CA LEU A 347 8.78 5.62 6.89
C LEU A 347 9.27 4.72 8.03
N LEU A 348 9.63 5.31 9.16
CA LEU A 348 10.24 4.66 10.31
C LEU A 348 9.50 5.13 11.57
N PRO A 349 8.34 4.54 11.91
CA PRO A 349 7.50 5.00 13.02
C PRO A 349 8.22 5.23 14.37
N PRO A 350 9.24 4.44 14.77
CA PRO A 350 10.00 4.72 15.99
C PRO A 350 10.68 6.10 16.00
N VAL A 351 10.97 6.70 14.84
CA VAL A 351 11.51 8.07 14.75
C VAL A 351 10.54 9.10 15.32
N GLY A 352 9.23 8.87 15.21
CA GLY A 352 8.21 9.74 15.83
C GLY A 352 8.32 9.81 17.36
N GLN A 353 8.94 8.80 17.99
CA GLN A 353 9.15 8.73 19.43
C GLN A 353 10.45 9.43 19.87
N TRP A 354 11.26 9.93 18.94
CA TRP A 354 12.56 10.52 19.25
C TRP A 354 12.47 11.69 20.24
N GLN A 355 11.44 12.54 20.10
CA GLN A 355 11.26 13.68 21.01
C GLN A 355 10.94 13.22 22.44
N TYR A 356 10.15 12.15 22.60
CA TYR A 356 9.86 11.53 23.90
C TYR A 356 11.14 11.00 24.54
N TRP A 357 11.92 10.21 23.81
CA TRP A 357 13.18 9.66 24.32
C TRP A 357 14.22 10.74 24.64
N ARG A 358 14.26 11.81 23.84
CA ARG A 358 15.12 12.96 24.11
C ARG A 358 14.70 13.71 25.39
N ALA A 359 13.39 13.82 25.66
CA ALA A 359 12.88 14.50 26.84
C ALA A 359 13.16 13.72 28.13
N ILE A 360 13.05 12.38 28.08
CA ILE A 360 13.30 11.51 29.24
C ILE A 360 14.79 11.33 29.51
N GLY A 361 15.61 11.27 28.46
CA GLY A 361 17.04 11.04 28.58
C GLY A 361 17.35 9.71 29.29
N ALA A 362 18.11 9.77 30.38
CA ALA A 362 18.54 8.60 31.16
C ALA A 362 17.61 8.25 32.34
N GLN A 363 16.50 8.97 32.52
CA GLN A 363 15.56 8.78 33.65
C GLN A 363 14.65 7.57 33.43
N LEU A 364 15.20 6.36 33.50
CA LEU A 364 14.45 5.11 33.27
C LEU A 364 13.36 4.85 34.33
N GLU A 365 13.38 5.56 35.45
CA GLU A 365 12.32 5.52 36.46
C GLU A 365 10.95 5.96 35.93
N VAL A 366 10.90 6.79 34.87
CA VAL A 366 9.66 7.11 34.16
C VAL A 366 8.97 5.86 33.61
N LEU A 367 9.73 4.83 33.22
CA LEU A 367 9.14 3.57 32.77
C LEU A 367 8.37 2.87 33.90
N LEU A 368 8.66 3.12 35.18
CA LEU A 368 7.92 2.48 36.27
C LEU A 368 6.53 3.11 36.50
N VAL A 369 6.30 4.32 35.98
CA VAL A 369 5.12 5.13 36.32
C VAL A 369 4.29 5.52 35.09
N ASP A 370 4.93 5.71 33.94
CA ASP A 370 4.29 6.15 32.70
C ASP A 370 4.04 4.98 31.74
N LYS A 371 2.75 4.69 31.51
CA LYS A 371 2.32 3.72 30.50
C LYS A 371 2.88 4.04 29.11
N THR A 372 2.96 5.33 28.76
CA THR A 372 3.45 5.78 27.44
C THR A 372 4.89 5.33 27.20
N GLY A 373 5.72 5.35 28.24
CA GLY A 373 7.09 4.88 28.17
C GLY A 373 7.20 3.38 27.91
N TRP A 374 6.35 2.58 28.55
CA TRP A 374 6.24 1.15 28.24
C TRP A 374 5.77 0.91 26.82
N ASP A 375 4.73 1.60 26.36
CA ASP A 375 4.20 1.44 25.01
C ASP A 375 5.26 1.79 23.95
N HIS A 376 6.03 2.86 24.15
CA HIS A 376 7.15 3.22 23.29
C HIS A 376 8.31 2.23 23.34
N LEU A 377 8.71 1.77 24.53
CA LEU A 377 9.79 0.79 24.69
C LEU A 377 9.43 -0.54 24.02
N VAL A 378 8.24 -1.07 24.34
CA VAL A 378 7.73 -2.31 23.76
C VAL A 378 7.56 -2.16 22.25
N GLY A 379 6.98 -1.06 21.77
CA GLY A 379 6.87 -0.77 20.34
C GLY A 379 8.23 -0.77 19.63
N THR A 380 9.23 -0.12 20.23
CA THR A 380 10.60 -0.07 19.70
C THR A 380 11.25 -1.46 19.65
N LEU A 381 11.10 -2.26 20.71
CA LEU A 381 11.63 -3.63 20.74
C LEU A 381 10.93 -4.53 19.71
N LEU A 382 9.61 -4.42 19.58
CA LEU A 382 8.83 -5.15 18.58
C LEU A 382 9.18 -4.74 17.14
N TYR A 383 9.72 -3.53 16.94
CA TYR A 383 10.17 -3.07 15.63
C TYR A 383 11.34 -3.88 15.08
N LEU A 384 12.11 -4.57 15.95
CA LEU A 384 13.11 -5.56 15.51
C LEU A 384 12.48 -6.65 14.62
N GLY A 385 11.21 -7.00 14.86
CA GLY A 385 10.43 -7.91 14.03
C GLY A 385 10.23 -7.39 12.60
N VAL A 386 9.96 -6.09 12.46
CA VAL A 386 9.86 -5.40 11.16
C VAL A 386 11.19 -5.47 10.41
N LEU A 387 12.29 -5.16 11.08
CA LEU A 387 13.63 -5.23 10.48
C LEU A 387 13.99 -6.64 10.02
N ALA A 388 13.68 -7.66 10.84
CA ALA A 388 13.88 -9.06 10.49
C ALA A 388 13.04 -9.48 9.27
N ALA A 389 11.78 -9.05 9.23
CA ALA A 389 10.89 -9.29 8.09
C ALA A 389 11.43 -8.64 6.82
N VAL A 390 11.80 -7.36 6.87
CA VAL A 390 12.38 -6.62 5.73
C VAL A 390 13.66 -7.28 5.25
N TRP A 391 14.55 -7.70 6.15
CA TRP A 391 15.77 -8.39 5.76
C TRP A 391 15.48 -9.69 5.00
N ARG A 392 14.54 -10.49 5.51
CA ARG A 392 14.22 -11.80 4.93
C ARG A 392 13.40 -11.71 3.65
N TRP A 393 12.49 -10.74 3.57
CA TRP A 393 11.58 -10.48 2.45
C TRP A 393 11.95 -9.20 1.69
N ARG A 394 13.24 -8.87 1.64
CA ARG A 394 13.76 -7.59 1.09
C ARG A 394 13.27 -7.24 -0.31
N GLY A 395 13.05 -8.24 -1.18
CA GLY A 395 12.50 -7.99 -2.50
C GLY A 395 11.05 -7.49 -2.42
N LEU A 396 10.22 -8.10 -1.58
CA LEU A 396 8.81 -7.74 -1.46
C LEU A 396 8.64 -6.47 -0.62
N LEU A 397 9.11 -6.51 0.63
CA LEU A 397 8.93 -5.43 1.59
C LEU A 397 9.79 -4.21 1.27
N GLY A 398 11.00 -4.41 0.74
CA GLY A 398 11.83 -3.29 0.28
C GLY A 398 11.22 -2.54 -0.90
N GLY A 399 10.58 -3.25 -1.84
CA GLY A 399 9.85 -2.60 -2.93
C GLY A 399 8.57 -1.89 -2.48
N ALA A 400 7.82 -2.49 -1.56
CA ALA A 400 6.65 -1.87 -0.94
C ALA A 400 7.01 -0.58 -0.19
N TRP A 401 8.11 -0.64 0.58
CA TRP A 401 8.66 0.50 1.30
C TRP A 401 9.16 1.59 0.35
N LEU A 402 9.87 1.21 -0.72
CA LEU A 402 10.33 2.15 -1.75
C LEU A 402 9.17 2.83 -2.48
N TRP A 403 8.09 2.11 -2.79
CA TRP A 403 6.86 2.70 -3.34
C TRP A 403 6.32 3.78 -2.42
N HIS A 404 6.12 3.45 -1.16
CA HIS A 404 5.57 4.37 -0.17
C HIS A 404 6.47 5.61 0.00
N ALA A 405 7.78 5.40 0.15
CA ALA A 405 8.78 6.46 0.26
C ALA A 405 8.77 7.40 -0.93
N LEU A 406 8.91 6.86 -2.15
CA LEU A 406 8.99 7.70 -3.33
C LEU A 406 7.65 8.39 -3.63
N ALA A 407 6.52 7.69 -3.52
CA ALA A 407 5.22 8.32 -3.75
C ALA A 407 4.92 9.42 -2.73
N PHE A 408 5.32 9.26 -1.45
CA PHE A 408 5.03 10.25 -0.42
C PHE A 408 5.97 11.47 -0.47
N LEU A 409 7.19 11.31 -0.98
CA LEU A 409 8.24 12.32 -0.92
C LEU A 409 7.81 13.73 -1.36
N PRO A 410 7.10 13.94 -2.50
CA PRO A 410 6.70 15.29 -2.90
C PRO A 410 5.73 15.94 -1.90
N MET A 411 4.88 15.12 -1.27
CA MET A 411 3.83 15.59 -0.36
C MET A 411 4.36 15.91 1.04
N ALA A 412 5.52 15.37 1.42
CA ALA A 412 6.15 15.69 2.70
C ALA A 412 6.46 17.19 2.85
N PHE A 413 6.66 17.90 1.74
CA PHE A 413 6.94 19.33 1.71
C PHE A 413 5.70 20.22 1.79
N LEU A 414 4.49 19.64 1.75
CA LEU A 414 3.22 20.34 1.77
C LEU A 414 2.52 20.19 3.13
N HIS A 415 1.62 21.10 3.46
CA HIS A 415 0.68 20.91 4.59
C HIS A 415 -0.11 19.61 4.40
N PHE A 416 -0.35 18.87 5.49
CA PHE A 416 -0.91 17.53 5.38
C PHE A 416 -2.39 17.56 4.96
N PHE A 417 -2.70 16.83 3.89
CA PHE A 417 -4.07 16.47 3.52
C PHE A 417 -4.18 14.96 3.35
N GLU A 418 -5.33 14.41 3.73
CA GLU A 418 -5.62 12.97 3.66
C GLU A 418 -5.36 12.37 2.27
N HIS A 419 -5.80 13.06 1.21
CA HIS A 419 -5.66 12.59 -0.17
C HIS A 419 -4.20 12.47 -0.65
N TYR A 420 -3.24 13.14 0.02
CA TYR A 420 -1.81 13.04 -0.27
C TYR A 420 -1.23 11.66 0.06
N MET A 421 -1.90 10.93 0.95
CA MET A 421 -1.50 9.59 1.36
C MET A 421 -2.06 8.49 0.45
N TYR A 422 -3.00 8.80 -0.44
CA TYR A 422 -3.77 7.78 -1.15
C TYR A 422 -2.92 6.90 -2.09
N LEU A 423 -2.05 7.49 -2.93
CA LEU A 423 -1.13 6.72 -3.77
C LEU A 423 -0.01 6.03 -2.95
N PRO A 424 0.65 6.69 -1.96
CA PRO A 424 1.61 6.05 -1.06
C PRO A 424 1.02 4.90 -0.26
N GLN A 425 -0.29 4.96 0.03
CA GLN A 425 -0.99 3.96 0.83
C GLN A 425 -0.87 2.57 0.20
N LEU A 426 -0.82 2.44 -1.12
CA LEU A 426 -0.65 1.13 -1.73
C LEU A 426 0.64 0.43 -1.27
N GLY A 427 1.76 1.17 -1.23
CA GLY A 427 3.04 0.66 -0.74
C GLY A 427 2.98 0.33 0.75
N LYS A 428 2.36 1.22 1.54
CA LYS A 428 2.16 1.02 2.99
C LYS A 428 1.31 -0.22 3.27
N THR A 429 0.14 -0.36 2.63
CA THR A 429 -0.75 -1.51 2.78
C THR A 429 -0.08 -2.81 2.33
N LEU A 430 0.70 -2.81 1.22
CA LEU A 430 1.50 -3.98 0.84
C LEU A 430 2.56 -4.33 1.90
N PHE A 431 3.22 -3.32 2.45
CA PHE A 431 4.22 -3.51 3.50
C PHE A 431 3.58 -4.13 4.74
N ASP A 432 2.48 -3.56 5.22
CA ASP A 432 1.77 -3.96 6.43
C ASP A 432 1.15 -5.37 6.29
N VAL A 433 0.46 -5.66 5.19
CA VAL A 433 -0.05 -7.01 4.89
C VAL A 433 1.11 -8.01 4.75
N GLY A 434 2.23 -7.59 4.16
CA GLY A 434 3.43 -8.41 4.06
C GLY A 434 4.06 -8.73 5.42
N LEU A 435 4.09 -7.78 6.35
CA LEU A 435 4.53 -8.01 7.73
C LEU A 435 3.65 -9.01 8.46
N ILE A 436 2.32 -8.87 8.32
CA ILE A 436 1.35 -9.79 8.92
C ILE A 436 1.57 -11.21 8.37
N ALA A 437 1.71 -11.34 7.04
CA ALA A 437 1.94 -12.63 6.40
C ALA A 437 3.26 -13.27 6.83
N TRP A 438 4.34 -12.50 6.91
CA TRP A 438 5.64 -12.98 7.38
C TRP A 438 5.58 -13.44 8.84
N GLY A 439 4.97 -12.63 9.72
CA GLY A 439 4.84 -12.95 11.14
C GLY A 439 3.99 -14.20 11.37
N ALA A 440 2.83 -14.32 10.71
CA ALA A 440 1.98 -15.50 10.79
C ALA A 440 2.69 -16.77 10.29
N GLN A 441 3.41 -16.68 9.16
CA GLN A 441 4.22 -17.79 8.65
C GLN A 441 5.30 -18.20 9.65
N ARG A 442 6.03 -17.23 10.21
CA ARG A 442 7.13 -17.51 11.12
C ARG A 442 6.65 -18.15 12.41
N LEU A 443 5.54 -17.66 12.98
CA LEU A 443 4.88 -18.29 14.13
C LEU A 443 4.48 -19.72 13.84
N GLY A 444 3.90 -20.00 12.67
CA GLY A 444 3.50 -21.36 12.29
C GLY A 444 4.67 -22.36 12.32
N VAL A 445 5.81 -21.97 11.77
CA VAL A 445 7.03 -22.80 11.75
C VAL A 445 7.54 -23.04 13.17
N GLU A 446 7.64 -22.00 13.99
CA GLU A 446 8.22 -22.12 15.34
C GLU A 446 7.29 -22.87 16.31
N LEU A 447 5.97 -22.67 16.20
CA LEU A 447 4.99 -23.44 16.99
C LEU A 447 4.97 -24.92 16.57
N GLU A 448 5.16 -25.22 15.28
CA GLU A 448 5.25 -26.61 14.84
C GLU A 448 6.48 -27.32 15.44
N ARG A 449 7.63 -26.64 15.46
CA ARG A 449 8.87 -27.12 16.10
C ARG A 449 8.69 -27.34 17.59
N LEU A 450 8.13 -26.36 18.30
CA LEU A 450 7.88 -26.46 19.74
C LEU A 450 6.99 -27.65 20.09
N ILE A 451 5.92 -27.87 19.31
CA ILE A 451 5.02 -29.02 19.52
C ILE A 451 5.73 -30.35 19.26
N LEU A 452 6.62 -30.43 18.26
CA LEU A 452 7.41 -31.63 18.01
C LEU A 452 8.36 -31.92 19.17
N LEU A 453 9.07 -30.90 19.67
CA LEU A 453 9.93 -31.00 20.85
C LEU A 453 9.15 -31.47 22.09
N LEU A 454 7.96 -30.91 22.34
CA LEU A 454 7.10 -31.33 23.45
C LEU A 454 6.59 -32.77 23.33
N LYS A 455 6.40 -33.27 22.09
CA LYS A 455 6.05 -34.67 21.87
C LYS A 455 7.23 -35.59 22.14
N GLU A 456 8.43 -35.21 21.69
CA GLU A 456 9.65 -35.98 21.94
C GLU A 456 9.95 -36.05 23.44
N THR A 457 9.91 -34.93 24.17
CA THR A 457 10.15 -34.92 25.63
C THR A 457 9.11 -35.76 26.38
N ARG A 458 7.85 -35.78 25.95
CA ARG A 458 6.83 -36.64 26.54
C ARG A 458 7.12 -38.13 26.31
N VAL A 459 7.60 -38.51 25.14
CA VAL A 459 7.99 -39.90 24.84
C VAL A 459 9.19 -40.32 25.70
N TYR A 460 10.20 -39.46 25.84
CA TYR A 460 11.34 -39.74 26.72
C TYR A 460 10.93 -39.84 28.20
N ALA A 461 10.08 -38.93 28.68
CA ALA A 461 9.56 -39.00 30.05
C ALA A 461 8.77 -40.30 30.31
N GLN A 462 8.00 -40.78 29.32
CA GLN A 462 7.28 -42.05 29.44
C GLN A 462 8.22 -43.26 29.45
N ALA A 463 9.32 -43.22 28.69
CA ALA A 463 10.33 -44.28 28.67
C ALA A 463 11.10 -44.36 30.01
N ASP A 464 11.43 -43.23 30.62
CA ASP A 464 12.12 -43.19 31.92
C ASP A 464 11.22 -43.61 33.09
N THR A 465 9.90 -43.42 32.99
CA THR A 465 8.93 -43.88 34.00
C THR A 465 8.53 -45.35 33.86
N GLY A 466 9.19 -46.12 32.99
CA GLY A 466 8.97 -47.57 32.80
C GLY A 466 9.40 -48.44 34.00
N ARG A 467 8.88 -48.12 35.19
CA ARG A 467 8.68 -49.05 36.31
C ARG A 467 7.23 -49.50 36.35
#